data_AF-A0A9D1WKE4-F1
#
_entry.id   AF-A0A9D1WKE4-F1
#
_cell.length_a   1.000
_cell.length_b   1.000
_cell.length_c   1.000
_cell.angle_alpha   90.00
_cell.angle_beta   90.00
_cell.angle_gamma   90.00
#
_symmetry.space_group_name_H-M   'P 1'
#
loop_
_entity.id
_entity.type
_entity.pdbx_description
1 polymer ?
#
loop_
_entity_poly.entity_id
_entity_poly.type
_entity_poly.pdbx_seq_one_letter_code
_entity_poly.pdbx_strand_id
1 'polypeptide(L)'
;MKFRLPLVTPLFIATLLALGGCSLLGERTPVTLYDLPAEPLTPSSGTATDITLRLATPGASGLLVSPRILVVPQPNQPQVYSGVRWVNNMPQLLRDRIADAFLEDGRLPRLIHAESMVSAEVE
;
A
#
# COMPACT_ATOMS: atom_id res chain seq x y z
N MET A 1 24.61 62.10 21.95
CA MET A 1 24.69 61.36 20.67
C MET A 1 23.58 60.31 20.67
N LYS A 2 22.52 60.51 19.87
CA LYS A 2 21.37 59.60 19.78
C LYS A 2 21.75 58.46 18.82
N PHE A 3 22.17 57.32 19.38
CA PHE A 3 22.56 56.16 18.60
C PHE A 3 21.32 55.60 17.88
N ARG A 4 21.34 55.67 16.56
CA ARG A 4 20.28 55.14 15.69
C ARG A 4 20.29 53.61 15.77
N LEU A 5 19.55 53.06 16.73
CA LEU A 5 19.33 51.62 16.92
C LEU A 5 18.03 51.04 16.30
N PRO A 6 17.25 51.70 15.40
CA PRO A 6 15.97 51.12 14.97
C PRO A 6 16.09 50.08 13.84
N LEU A 7 17.26 49.99 13.18
CA LEU A 7 17.45 49.14 11.99
C LEU A 7 18.07 47.78 12.31
N VAL A 8 18.69 47.62 13.49
CA VAL A 8 19.40 46.39 13.87
C VAL A 8 18.41 45.32 14.34
N THR A 9 17.33 45.72 15.00
CA THR A 9 16.24 44.87 15.49
C THR A 9 15.49 44.09 14.40
N PRO A 10 15.02 44.71 13.28
CA PRO A 10 14.33 43.96 12.23
C PRO A 10 15.26 42.97 11.50
N LEU A 11 16.55 43.31 11.36
CA LEU A 11 17.55 42.44 10.75
C LEU A 11 17.80 41.17 11.58
N PHE A 12 17.80 41.32 12.90
CA PHE A 12 17.97 40.20 13.83
C PHE A 12 16.77 39.23 13.77
N ILE A 13 15.55 39.77 13.73
CA ILE A 13 14.31 38.98 13.63
C ILE A 13 14.25 38.20 12.31
N ALA A 14 14.61 38.84 11.18
CA ALA A 14 14.64 38.18 9.87
C ALA A 14 15.65 37.03 9.82
N THR A 15 16.81 37.19 10.49
CA THR A 15 17.85 36.15 10.58
C THR A 15 17.36 34.96 11.42
N LEU A 16 16.71 35.21 12.56
CA LEU A 16 16.11 34.17 13.41
C LEU A 16 15.01 33.38 12.66
N LEU A 17 14.18 34.06 11.87
CA LEU A 17 13.12 33.43 11.08
C LEU A 17 13.69 32.58 9.93
N ALA A 18 14.76 33.04 9.30
CA ALA A 18 15.45 32.31 8.23
C ALA A 18 16.16 31.04 8.75
N LEU A 19 16.72 31.07 9.97
CA LEU A 19 17.35 29.89 10.58
C LEU A 19 16.32 28.86 11.10
N GLY A 20 15.14 29.31 11.54
CA GLY A 20 14.08 28.41 12.04
C GLY A 20 13.33 27.63 10.95
N GLY A 21 13.33 28.14 9.70
CA GLY A 21 12.57 27.54 8.59
C GLY A 21 13.12 26.19 8.10
N CYS A 22 14.41 25.91 8.30
CA CYS A 22 15.04 24.69 7.79
C CYS A 22 14.86 23.46 8.70
N SER A 23 14.40 23.61 9.94
CA SER A 23 14.24 22.50 10.88
C SER A 23 12.87 21.80 10.81
N LEU A 24 11.94 22.32 10.00
CA LEU A 24 10.61 21.73 9.85
C LEU A 24 10.56 20.57 8.86
N LEU A 25 11.62 20.36 8.09
CA LEU A 25 11.75 19.23 7.18
C LEU A 25 12.27 18.04 7.98
N GLY A 26 11.40 17.51 8.86
CA GLY A 26 11.70 16.34 9.67
C GLY A 26 12.20 15.17 8.81
N GLU A 27 13.10 14.36 9.38
CA GLU A 27 13.67 13.20 8.72
C GLU A 27 12.56 12.31 8.14
N ARG A 28 12.55 12.14 6.81
CA ARG A 28 11.67 11.17 6.16
C ARG A 28 12.18 9.79 6.52
N THR A 29 11.49 9.12 7.44
CA THR A 29 11.73 7.70 7.68
C THR A 29 11.42 6.94 6.40
N PRO A 30 12.39 6.21 5.82
CA PRO A 30 12.15 5.40 4.64
C PRO A 30 11.12 4.33 5.01
N VAL A 31 10.10 4.17 4.16
CA VAL A 31 9.06 3.17 4.36
C VAL A 31 9.38 1.95 3.51
N THR A 32 9.53 0.80 4.15
CA THR A 32 9.74 -0.47 3.45
C THR A 32 8.40 -0.99 2.91
N LEU A 33 8.39 -1.40 1.64
CA LEU A 33 7.22 -2.00 1.01
C LEU A 33 7.34 -3.52 1.03
N TYR A 34 6.28 -4.19 1.46
CA TYR A 34 6.13 -5.64 1.42
C TYR A 34 5.10 -6.02 0.37
N ASP A 35 5.39 -7.08 -0.38
CA ASP A 35 4.41 -7.74 -1.22
C ASP A 35 3.98 -9.06 -0.59
N LEU A 36 2.83 -9.59 -1.01
CA LEU A 36 2.34 -10.86 -0.53
C LEU A 36 3.21 -11.98 -1.12
N PRO A 37 3.92 -12.78 -0.30
CA PRO A 37 4.81 -13.80 -0.83
C PRO A 37 4.01 -14.86 -1.59
N ALA A 38 4.52 -15.25 -2.74
CA ALA A 38 4.02 -16.36 -3.53
C ALA A 38 5.01 -17.51 -3.45
N GLU A 39 4.54 -18.69 -3.05
CA GLU A 39 5.23 -19.94 -3.36
C GLU A 39 4.83 -20.37 -4.77
N PRO A 40 5.79 -20.73 -5.64
CA PRO A 40 5.50 -21.18 -6.98
C PRO A 40 4.67 -22.47 -6.93
N LEU A 41 3.54 -22.47 -7.64
CA LEU A 41 2.70 -23.66 -7.75
C LEU A 41 3.22 -24.59 -8.86
N THR A 42 3.09 -25.89 -8.63
CA THR A 42 3.29 -26.88 -9.71
C THR A 42 2.07 -26.81 -10.64
N PRO A 43 2.26 -26.63 -11.96
CA PRO A 43 1.14 -26.56 -12.89
C PRO A 43 0.33 -27.86 -12.85
N SER A 44 -0.98 -27.74 -13.00
CA SER A 44 -1.87 -28.89 -12.94
C SER A 44 -1.73 -29.76 -14.18
N SER A 45 -1.88 -31.08 -14.00
CA SER A 45 -1.97 -32.03 -15.12
C SER A 45 -3.37 -32.13 -15.73
N GLY A 46 -4.35 -31.35 -15.24
CA GLY A 46 -5.71 -31.36 -15.76
C GLY A 46 -5.85 -30.63 -17.11
N THR A 47 -6.94 -30.92 -17.83
CA THR A 47 -7.24 -30.26 -19.11
C THR A 47 -7.58 -28.79 -18.89
N ALA A 48 -6.99 -27.90 -19.69
CA ALA A 48 -7.37 -26.49 -19.72
C ALA A 48 -8.82 -26.33 -20.21
N THR A 49 -9.53 -25.38 -19.61
CA THR A 49 -10.93 -25.05 -19.93
C THR A 49 -10.99 -23.64 -20.54
N ASP A 50 -11.81 -23.44 -21.57
CA ASP A 50 -11.98 -22.12 -22.24
C ASP A 50 -13.03 -21.22 -21.55
N ILE A 51 -13.22 -21.40 -20.24
CA ILE A 51 -14.10 -20.52 -19.46
C ILE A 51 -13.36 -19.23 -19.07
N THR A 52 -14.11 -18.14 -18.94
CA THR A 52 -13.60 -16.89 -18.38
C THR A 52 -13.97 -16.80 -16.90
N LEU A 53 -12.97 -16.78 -16.01
CA LEU A 53 -13.19 -16.56 -14.57
C LEU A 53 -13.08 -15.07 -14.26
N ARG A 54 -14.09 -14.51 -13.59
CA ARG A 54 -14.04 -13.14 -13.05
C ARG A 54 -13.77 -13.17 -11.57
N LEU A 55 -12.66 -12.56 -11.18
CA LEU A 55 -12.30 -12.48 -9.78
C LEU A 55 -12.72 -11.14 -9.18
N ALA A 56 -13.64 -11.19 -8.22
CA ALA A 56 -14.02 -10.04 -7.41
C ALA A 56 -12.92 -9.68 -6.41
N THR A 57 -12.81 -8.39 -6.08
CA THR A 57 -11.99 -7.95 -4.95
C THR A 57 -12.69 -8.37 -3.65
N PRO A 58 -12.01 -9.10 -2.74
CA PRO A 58 -12.58 -9.47 -1.45
C PRO A 58 -13.09 -8.27 -0.66
N GLY A 59 -14.24 -8.42 -0.01
CA GLY A 59 -14.76 -7.39 0.89
C GLY A 59 -13.89 -7.28 2.15
N ALA A 60 -13.51 -6.05 2.52
CA ALA A 60 -12.86 -5.76 3.79
C ALA A 60 -13.34 -4.42 4.35
N SER A 61 -13.16 -4.22 5.65
CA SER A 61 -13.57 -3.00 6.34
C SER A 61 -12.53 -2.54 7.37
N GLY A 62 -12.66 -1.28 7.79
CA GLY A 62 -11.79 -0.68 8.80
C GLY A 62 -10.31 -0.69 8.38
N LEU A 63 -9.46 -1.16 9.27
CA LEU A 63 -8.01 -1.09 9.09
C LEU A 63 -7.49 -2.00 7.96
N LEU A 64 -8.23 -3.05 7.60
CA LEU A 64 -7.83 -4.04 6.57
C LEU A 64 -7.92 -3.48 5.14
N VAL A 65 -8.67 -2.41 4.92
CA VAL A 65 -8.79 -1.77 3.59
C VAL A 65 -7.55 -0.91 3.28
N SER A 66 -6.69 -0.70 4.27
CA SER A 66 -5.48 0.10 4.12
C SER A 66 -4.28 -0.76 3.71
N PRO A 67 -3.20 -0.14 3.20
CA PRO A 67 -1.95 -0.83 2.92
C PRO A 67 -1.10 -1.02 4.19
N ARG A 68 -1.65 -0.82 5.39
CA ARG A 68 -0.91 -0.98 6.65
C ARG A 68 -0.83 -2.46 7.03
N ILE A 69 0.32 -2.90 7.54
CA ILE A 69 0.46 -4.27 8.05
C ILE A 69 -0.11 -4.30 9.47
N LEU A 70 -1.21 -5.03 9.64
CA LEU A 70 -1.88 -5.20 10.92
C LEU A 70 -1.28 -6.35 11.72
N VAL A 71 -1.19 -6.14 13.03
CA VAL A 71 -0.83 -7.17 14.01
C VAL A 71 -1.76 -7.09 15.20
N VAL A 72 -1.99 -8.22 15.86
CA VAL A 72 -2.86 -8.30 17.04
C VAL A 72 -2.06 -8.98 18.16
N PRO A 73 -1.14 -8.25 18.81
CA PRO A 73 -0.29 -8.82 19.86
C PRO A 73 -1.07 -9.14 21.13
N GLN A 74 -2.19 -8.45 21.36
CA GLN A 74 -3.11 -8.67 22.47
C GLN A 74 -4.52 -8.86 21.91
N PRO A 75 -5.35 -9.74 22.53
CA PRO A 75 -6.72 -9.96 22.08
C PRO A 75 -7.50 -8.64 21.95
N ASN A 76 -8.18 -8.47 20.81
CA ASN A 76 -9.02 -7.29 20.50
C ASN A 76 -8.28 -5.94 20.47
N GLN A 77 -6.95 -5.93 20.36
CA GLN A 77 -6.15 -4.72 20.24
C GLN A 77 -5.33 -4.74 18.94
N PRO A 78 -5.95 -4.46 17.79
CA PRO A 78 -5.22 -4.37 16.53
C PRO A 78 -4.26 -3.17 16.56
N GLN A 79 -3.03 -3.42 16.16
CA GLN A 79 -1.96 -2.44 16.00
C GLN A 79 -1.42 -2.50 14.58
N VAL A 80 -0.65 -1.48 14.19
CA VAL A 80 -0.04 -1.39 12.87
C VAL A 80 1.48 -1.30 13.03
N TYR A 81 2.23 -2.06 12.23
CA TYR A 81 3.68 -1.91 12.18
C TYR A 81 4.08 -0.52 11.64
N SER A 82 5.06 0.11 12.29
CA SER A 82 5.63 1.39 11.85
C SER A 82 6.75 1.19 10.83
N GLY A 83 6.94 2.16 9.93
CA GLY A 83 8.04 2.14 8.95
C GLY A 83 7.90 1.11 7.84
N VAL A 84 6.82 0.33 7.82
CA VAL A 84 6.55 -0.70 6.80
C VAL A 84 5.10 -0.64 6.34
N ARG A 85 4.85 -1.06 5.11
CA ARG A 85 3.49 -1.18 4.56
C ARG A 85 3.45 -2.19 3.43
N TRP A 86 2.26 -2.67 3.11
CA TRP A 86 1.99 -3.39 1.88
C TRP A 86 2.19 -2.50 0.65
N VAL A 87 2.62 -3.08 -0.47
CA VAL A 87 2.74 -2.40 -1.77
C VAL A 87 1.39 -1.90 -2.28
N ASN A 88 0.29 -2.56 -1.92
CA ASN A 88 -1.08 -2.17 -2.25
C ASN A 88 -2.07 -2.44 -1.09
N ASN A 89 -3.32 -2.02 -1.23
CA ASN A 89 -4.37 -2.32 -0.26
C ASN A 89 -4.60 -3.82 -0.16
N MET A 90 -4.84 -4.32 1.06
CA MET A 90 -4.85 -5.75 1.33
C MET A 90 -5.84 -6.55 0.47
N PRO A 91 -7.09 -6.08 0.23
CA PRO A 91 -8.03 -6.79 -0.64
C PRO A 91 -7.54 -6.92 -2.09
N GLN A 92 -6.85 -5.90 -2.60
CA GLN A 92 -6.31 -5.92 -3.96
C GLN A 92 -5.15 -6.90 -4.05
N LEU A 93 -4.22 -6.88 -3.08
CA LEU A 93 -3.13 -7.86 -3.02
C LEU A 93 -3.62 -9.29 -2.98
N LEU A 94 -4.65 -9.58 -2.18
CA LEU A 94 -5.20 -10.93 -2.10
C LEU A 94 -5.83 -11.36 -3.42
N ARG A 95 -6.62 -10.47 -4.05
CA ARG A 95 -7.20 -10.73 -5.37
C ARG A 95 -6.10 -11.04 -6.40
N ASP A 96 -5.09 -10.19 -6.46
CA ASP A 96 -4.04 -10.31 -7.47
C ASP A 96 -3.23 -11.60 -7.24
N ARG A 97 -2.94 -11.98 -5.98
CA ARG A 97 -2.30 -13.27 -5.66
C ARG A 97 -3.15 -14.48 -6.06
N ILE A 98 -4.47 -14.42 -5.86
CA ILE A 98 -5.37 -15.49 -6.30
C ILE A 98 -5.37 -15.58 -7.82
N ALA A 99 -5.37 -14.45 -8.53
CA ALA A 99 -5.26 -14.44 -9.98
C ALA A 99 -3.95 -15.08 -10.45
N ASP A 100 -2.82 -14.71 -9.85
CA ASP A 100 -1.51 -15.32 -10.15
C ASP A 100 -1.53 -16.84 -9.94
N ALA A 101 -2.13 -17.32 -8.84
CA ALA A 101 -2.25 -18.74 -8.57
C ALA A 101 -3.04 -19.51 -9.65
N PHE A 102 -4.11 -18.90 -10.19
CA PHE A 102 -4.88 -19.50 -11.28
C PHE A 102 -4.10 -19.51 -12.61
N LEU A 103 -3.30 -18.47 -12.87
CA LEU A 103 -2.41 -18.44 -14.03
C LEU A 103 -1.31 -19.50 -13.91
N GLU A 104 -0.72 -19.67 -12.73
CA GLU A 104 0.28 -20.71 -12.44
C GLU A 104 -0.29 -22.14 -12.54
N ASP A 105 -1.54 -22.36 -12.11
CA ASP A 105 -2.22 -23.67 -12.24
C ASP A 105 -2.43 -24.06 -13.72
N GLY A 106 -2.65 -23.09 -14.60
CA GLY A 106 -2.69 -23.26 -16.05
C GLY A 106 -3.99 -23.83 -16.63
N ARG A 107 -4.94 -24.31 -15.81
CA ARG A 107 -6.23 -24.82 -16.31
C ARG A 107 -7.22 -23.73 -16.69
N LEU A 108 -7.02 -22.51 -16.20
CA LEU A 108 -7.90 -21.35 -16.40
C LEU A 108 -7.10 -20.16 -16.97
N PRO A 109 -6.73 -20.20 -18.26
CA PRO A 109 -5.84 -19.20 -18.85
C PRO A 109 -6.48 -17.82 -19.04
N ARG A 110 -7.82 -17.72 -18.88
CA ARG A 110 -8.58 -16.48 -19.15
C ARG A 110 -9.19 -15.95 -17.85
N LEU A 111 -8.50 -14.97 -17.27
CA LEU A 111 -8.91 -14.28 -16.05
C LEU A 111 -9.26 -12.83 -16.35
N ILE A 112 -10.34 -12.35 -15.73
CA ILE A 112 -10.70 -10.94 -15.75
C ILE A 112 -10.91 -10.42 -14.33
N HIS A 113 -10.46 -9.20 -14.05
CA HIS A 113 -10.78 -8.54 -12.79
C HIS A 113 -12.20 -7.96 -12.86
N ALA A 114 -12.93 -7.96 -11.74
CA ALA A 114 -14.31 -7.48 -11.70
C ALA A 114 -14.52 -6.02 -12.16
N GLU A 115 -13.48 -5.20 -12.14
CA GLU A 115 -13.49 -3.80 -12.63
C GLU A 115 -13.50 -3.71 -14.18
N SER A 116 -13.33 -4.83 -14.89
CA SER A 116 -13.33 -4.86 -16.35
C SER A 116 -14.75 -4.97 -16.90
N MET A 117 -15.06 -4.19 -17.95
CA MET A 117 -16.37 -4.18 -18.65
C MET A 117 -16.63 -5.47 -19.48
N VAL A 118 -15.89 -6.55 -19.25
CA VAL A 118 -16.03 -7.81 -19.99
C VAL A 118 -16.90 -8.78 -19.19
N SER A 119 -17.85 -9.43 -19.86
CA SER A 119 -18.70 -10.45 -19.25
C SER A 119 -17.88 -11.68 -18.84
N ALA A 120 -18.12 -12.20 -17.64
CA ALA A 120 -17.56 -13.48 -17.19
C ALA A 120 -18.61 -14.58 -17.23
N GLU A 121 -18.14 -15.82 -17.37
CA GLU A 121 -18.98 -17.01 -17.32
C GLU A 121 -19.17 -17.51 -15.86
N VAL A 122 -18.17 -17.27 -14.98
CA VAL A 122 -18.16 -17.74 -13.59
C VAL A 122 -17.59 -16.65 -12.65
N GLU A 123 -18.15 -16.55 -11.45
CA GLU A 123 -17.77 -15.64 -10.34
C GLU A 123 -17.08 -16.37 -9.17
#